data_AF-A0A656Z970-F1
#
_entry.id   AF-A0A656Z970-F1
#
_cell.length_a   1.000
_cell.length_b   1.000
_cell.length_c   1.000
_cell.angle_alpha   90.00
_cell.angle_beta   90.00
_cell.angle_gamma   90.00
#
_symmetry.space_group_name_H-M   'P 1'
#
loop_
_entity.id
_entity.type
_entity.pdbx_description
1 polymer ?
#
loop_
_entity_poly.entity_id
_entity_poly.type
_entity_poly.pdbx_seq_one_letter_code
_entity_poly.pdbx_strand_id
1 'polypeptide(L)' 'FTAITMSIGVGTWAFSSLKFQADMGLLLAFMFLVNMLGAIFFLPALAAWLNMPSGKTDATDLDSPPIEALGD' A
#
# COMPACT_ATOMS: atom_id res chain seq x y z
N PHE A 1 -1.29 8.44 10.76
CA PHE A 1 -0.36 8.65 11.90
C PHE A 1 0.87 7.75 11.80
N THR A 2 0.71 6.44 11.74
CA THR A 2 1.81 5.44 11.64
C THR A 2 2.83 5.72 10.54
N ALA A 3 2.38 6.06 9.32
CA ALA A 3 3.28 6.34 8.19
C ALA A 3 4.11 7.63 8.39
N ILE A 4 3.57 8.63 9.08
CA ILE A 4 4.26 9.90 9.36
C ILE A 4 5.39 9.66 10.36
N THR A 5 5.13 8.89 11.42
CA THR A 5 6.15 8.49 12.41
C THR A 5 7.30 7.71 11.77
N MET A 6 7.01 6.78 10.86
CA MET A 6 8.06 6.05 10.11
C MET A 6 8.86 6.97 9.18
N SER A 7 8.20 7.93 8.52
CA SER A 7 8.86 8.89 7.64
C SER A 7 9.80 9.83 8.41
N ILE A 8 9.44 10.25 9.63
CA ILE A 8 10.29 11.06 10.51
C ILE A 8 11.47 10.24 11.05
N GLY A 9 11.24 8.95 11.38
CA GLY A 9 12.28 8.02 11.82
C GLY A 9 13.33 7.79 10.75
N VAL A 10 12.94 7.73 9.48
CA VAL A 10 13.86 7.64 8.32
C VAL A 10 14.53 9.00 8.02
N GLY A 11 13.79 10.11 8.10
CA GLY A 11 14.31 11.46 7.85
C GLY A 11 15.36 11.95 8.85
N THR A 12 15.28 11.50 10.11
CA THR A 12 16.26 11.84 11.16
C THR A 12 17.69 11.41 10.81
N TRP A 13 17.88 10.35 10.01
CA TRP A 13 19.22 9.88 9.59
C TRP A 13 19.80 10.68 8.42
N ALA A 14 19.00 11.49 7.72
CA ALA A 14 19.47 12.34 6.62
C ALA A 14 20.32 13.54 7.09
N PHE A 15 20.28 13.88 8.39
CA PHE A 15 21.01 15.02 8.98
C PHE A 15 22.37 14.65 9.62
N SER A 16 22.85 13.42 9.46
CA SER A 16 24.14 12.99 10.05
C SER A 16 25.33 13.64 9.31
N SER A 17 26.26 14.25 10.05
CA SER A 17 27.40 15.04 9.55
C SER A 17 28.52 14.23 8.89
N LEU A 18 28.37 12.89 8.79
CA LEU A 18 29.35 11.99 8.20
C LEU A 18 28.88 11.56 6.80
N LYS A 19 29.58 12.06 5.76
CA LYS A 19 29.23 11.90 4.33
C LYS A 19 28.86 10.46 3.93
N PHE A 20 29.49 9.45 4.53
CA PHE A 20 29.19 8.03 4.24
C PHE A 20 27.93 7.47 4.93
N GLN A 21 27.53 8.00 6.09
CA GLN A 21 26.31 7.56 6.78
C GLN A 21 25.07 8.29 6.27
N ALA A 22 25.23 9.56 5.89
CA ALA A 22 24.17 10.33 5.23
C ALA A 22 23.79 9.71 3.88
N ASP A 23 24.75 9.20 3.10
CA ASP A 23 24.47 8.56 1.81
C ASP A 23 23.56 7.32 1.97
N MET A 24 23.81 6.48 2.97
CA MET A 24 23.03 5.25 3.16
C MET A 24 21.59 5.54 3.63
N GLY A 25 21.41 6.52 4.52
CA GLY A 25 20.09 6.94 4.99
C GLY A 25 19.30 7.71 3.93
N LEU A 26 19.95 8.60 3.19
CA LEU A 26 19.34 9.40 2.13
C LEU A 26 18.90 8.53 0.95
N LEU A 27 19.73 7.56 0.53
CA LEU A 27 19.35 6.61 -0.52
C LEU A 27 18.14 5.76 -0.09
N LEU A 28 18.12 5.27 1.16
CA LEU A 28 16.99 4.49 1.66
C LEU A 28 15.71 5.34 1.77
N ALA A 29 15.82 6.58 2.27
CA ALA A 29 14.70 7.53 2.36
C ALA A 29 14.15 7.88 0.98
N PHE A 30 15.03 8.17 0.03
CA PHE A 30 14.68 8.50 -1.35
C PHE A 30 14.06 7.29 -2.06
N MET A 31 14.67 6.10 -1.93
CA MET A 31 14.17 4.87 -2.51
C MET A 31 12.81 4.48 -1.93
N PHE A 32 12.61 4.63 -0.61
CA PHE A 32 11.32 4.37 0.03
C PHE A 32 10.24 5.37 -0.40
N LEU A 33 10.56 6.67 -0.46
CA LEU A 33 9.63 7.72 -0.89
C LEU A 33 9.22 7.54 -2.36
N VAL A 34 10.20 7.32 -3.25
CA VAL A 34 9.96 7.08 -4.68
C VAL A 34 9.23 5.76 -4.89
N ASN A 35 9.50 4.71 -4.10
CA ASN A 35 8.77 3.46 -4.17
C ASN A 35 7.31 3.61 -3.71
N MET A 36 7.05 4.37 -2.64
CA MET A 36 5.69 4.65 -2.14
C MET A 36 4.89 5.49 -3.15
N LEU A 37 5.47 6.56 -3.68
CA LEU A 37 4.85 7.35 -4.77
C LEU A 37 4.66 6.48 -6.01
N GLY A 38 5.67 5.68 -6.36
CA GLY A 38 5.62 4.68 -7.40
C GLY A 38 4.40 3.79 -7.25
N ALA A 39 4.21 3.12 -6.12
CA ALA A 39 3.05 2.26 -5.87
C ALA A 39 1.71 3.02 -5.98
N ILE A 40 1.61 4.23 -5.41
CA ILE A 40 0.38 5.05 -5.49
C ILE A 40 0.02 5.43 -6.91
N PHE A 41 1.00 5.67 -7.79
CA PHE A 41 0.74 6.03 -9.20
C PHE A 41 0.72 4.81 -10.15
N PHE A 42 1.56 3.80 -9.92
CA PHE A 42 1.63 2.57 -10.71
C PHE A 42 0.43 1.67 -10.45
N LEU A 43 -0.04 1.52 -9.21
CA LEU A 43 -1.22 0.69 -8.92
C LEU A 43 -2.47 1.15 -9.69
N PRO A 44 -2.85 2.44 -9.72
CA PRO A 44 -4.01 2.88 -10.51
C PRO A 44 -3.72 2.85 -12.02
N ALA A 45 -2.50 3.14 -12.46
CA ALA A 45 -2.13 3.04 -13.86
C ALA A 45 -2.21 1.59 -14.37
N LEU A 46 -1.73 0.63 -13.58
CA LEU A 46 -1.81 -0.80 -13.88
C LEU A 46 -3.25 -1.30 -13.76
N ALA A 47 -4.02 -0.88 -12.75
CA ALA A 47 -5.43 -1.25 -12.59
C ALA A 47 -6.30 -0.75 -13.76
N ALA A 48 -6.05 0.46 -14.24
CA ALA A 48 -6.72 1.01 -15.42
C ALA A 48 -6.30 0.28 -16.71
N TRP A 49 -5.01 -0.05 -16.85
CA TRP A 49 -4.51 -0.79 -18.00
C TRP A 49 -5.00 -2.24 -18.03
N LEU A 50 -5.09 -2.90 -16.87
CA LEU A 50 -5.59 -4.28 -16.74
C LEU A 50 -7.12 -4.37 -16.85
N ASN A 51 -7.83 -3.24 -16.94
CA ASN A 51 -9.30 -3.15 -16.98
C ASN A 51 -9.97 -4.11 -15.98
N MET A 52 -9.46 -4.14 -14.75
CA MET A 52 -9.89 -5.12 -13.74
C MET A 52 -11.39 -4.89 -13.48
N PRO A 53 -12.28 -5.84 -13.82
CA PRO A 53 -13.68 -5.73 -13.45
C PRO A 53 -13.67 -5.66 -11.94
N SER A 54 -14.15 -4.56 -11.37
CA SER A 54 -14.38 -4.47 -9.94
C SER A 54 -15.30 -5.64 -9.61
N GLY A 55 -14.76 -6.66 -8.96
CA GLY A 55 -15.52 -7.79 -8.47
C GLY A 55 -16.52 -7.23 -7.47
N LYS A 56 -17.69 -6.88 -7.97
CA LYS A 56 -18.85 -6.55 -7.17
C LYS A 56 -19.16 -7.88 -6.49
N THR A 57 -18.68 -8.06 -5.27
CA THR A 57 -19.21 -9.09 -4.37
C THR A 57 -20.65 -8.70 -4.17
N ASP A 58 -21.50 -9.22 -5.05
CA ASP A 58 -22.92 -8.98 -5.01
C ASP A 58 -23.40 -9.49 -3.66
N ALA A 59 -23.91 -8.57 -2.84
CA ALA A 59 -24.54 -8.87 -1.56
C ALA A 59 -25.76 -9.82 -1.70
N THR A 60 -26.05 -10.30 -2.91
CA THR A 60 -26.96 -11.37 -3.27
C THR A 60 -26.53 -12.74 -2.71
N ASP A 61 -25.25 -12.95 -2.39
CA ASP A 61 -24.79 -14.19 -1.75
C ASP A 61 -25.17 -14.28 -0.25
N LEU A 62 -25.58 -13.15 0.35
CA LEU A 62 -25.98 -13.05 1.76
C LEU A 62 -27.47 -13.35 1.99
N ASP A 63 -28.25 -13.54 0.92
CA ASP A 63 -29.66 -13.94 0.96
C ASP A 63 -29.85 -15.42 0.60
N SER A 64 -28.75 -16.19 0.60
CA SER A 64 -28.82 -17.64 0.49
C SER A 64 -29.59 -18.17 1.70
N PRO A 65 -30.78 -18.80 1.54
CA PRO A 65 -31.51 -19.33 2.67
C PRO A 65 -30.63 -20.34 3.40
N PRO A 66 -30.61 -20.33 4.75
CA PRO A 66 -29.78 -21.25 5.50
C PRO A 66 -30.02 -22.68 5.04
N ILE A 67 -28.95 -23.47 4.91
CA ILE A 67 -28.98 -24.93 4.66
C ILE A 67 -29.80 -25.72 5.72
N GLU A 68 -30.47 -25.03 6.65
CA GLU A 68 -31.48 -25.52 7.58
C GLU A 68 -32.88 -25.65 6.96
N ALA A 69 -33.17 -25.03 5.80
CA ALA A 69 -34.47 -25.11 5.11
C ALA A 69 -34.59 -26.27 4.09
N LEU A 70 -33.60 -27.16 4.04
CA LEU A 70 -33.56 -28.36 3.18
C LEU A 70 -33.38 -29.63 4.06
N GLY A 71 -33.99 -29.64 5.24
CA GLY A 71 -33.79 -30.64 6.29
C GLY A 71 -35.07 -31.28 6.84
N ASP A 72 -36.21 -31.06 6.20
CA ASP A 72 -37.53 -31.62 6.52
C ASP A 72 -38.16 -32.37 5.34
#